data_AF-A0A7S0PTZ6-F1
#
_entry.id   AF-A0A7S0PTZ6-F1
#
_cell.length_a   1.000
_cell.length_b   1.000
_cell.length_c   1.000
_cell.angle_alpha   90.00
_cell.angle_beta   90.00
_cell.angle_gamma   90.00
#
_symmetry.space_group_name_H-M   'P 1'
#
loop_
_entity.id
_entity.type
_entity.pdbx_description
1 polymer ?
#
loop_
_entity_poly.entity_id
_entity_poly.type
_entity_poly.pdbx_seq_one_letter_code
_entity_poly.pdbx_strand_id
1 'polypeptide(L)'
;ENKAKRKKIKLFWENSGSYTGVGAEAMKRLNGIIGMGRPGEDYYKEEEKKYGMGKVRTSEKFFKTFGIHTDTETVEQNLCRFVGRPMLAEFKPKLRSNRMGIDYDKITYVFVDPLKDKNKRR
;
A
#
# COMPACT_ATOMS: atom_id res chain seq x y z
N GLU A 1 -25.24 28.02 -10.24
CA GLU A 1 -24.64 28.95 -9.25
C GLU A 1 -23.42 28.42 -8.46
N ASN A 2 -23.26 27.12 -8.17
CA ASN A 2 -22.15 26.60 -7.34
C ASN A 2 -20.73 26.60 -7.97
N LYS A 3 -20.59 26.92 -9.28
CA LYS A 3 -19.29 26.88 -9.99
C LYS A 3 -18.40 28.09 -9.67
N ALA A 4 -19.01 29.26 -9.47
CA ALA A 4 -18.29 30.53 -9.22
C ALA A 4 -17.77 30.68 -7.77
N LYS A 5 -18.31 29.91 -6.81
CA LYS A 5 -17.94 29.95 -5.38
C LYS A 5 -16.82 28.95 -5.00
N ARG A 6 -16.41 28.07 -5.92
CA ARG A 6 -15.26 27.18 -5.67
C ARG A 6 -13.99 28.01 -5.79
N LYS A 7 -13.42 28.44 -4.65
CA LYS A 7 -12.04 28.96 -4.60
C LYS A 7 -11.17 27.97 -5.39
N LYS A 8 -10.40 28.48 -6.37
CA LYS A 8 -9.46 27.66 -7.15
C LYS A 8 -8.46 27.06 -6.17
N ILE A 9 -8.68 25.82 -5.75
CA ILE A 9 -7.75 25.09 -4.90
C ILE A 9 -6.48 24.95 -5.73
N LYS A 10 -5.37 25.44 -5.19
CA LYS A 10 -4.07 25.29 -5.87
C LYS A 10 -3.80 23.81 -6.10
N LEU A 11 -3.50 23.47 -7.34
CA LEU A 11 -3.12 22.11 -7.72
C LEU A 11 -1.74 21.80 -7.13
N PHE A 12 -1.42 20.52 -6.94
CA PHE A 12 -0.21 20.13 -6.21
C PHE A 12 1.07 20.76 -6.82
N TRP A 13 1.12 20.86 -8.15
CA TRP A 13 2.26 21.44 -8.88
C TRP A 13 2.37 22.95 -8.73
N GLU A 14 1.27 23.66 -8.47
CA GLU A 14 1.25 25.12 -8.25
C GLU A 14 1.85 25.51 -6.89
N ASN A 15 2.08 24.54 -6.00
CA ASN A 15 2.76 24.72 -4.71
C ASN A 15 4.20 24.15 -4.71
N SER A 16 4.68 23.58 -5.82
CA SER A 16 5.99 22.89 -5.89
C SER A 16 7.17 23.76 -5.44
N GLY A 17 7.15 25.06 -5.75
CA GLY A 17 8.18 26.02 -5.34
C GLY A 17 8.17 26.36 -3.83
N SER A 18 7.05 26.15 -3.12
CA SER A 18 6.96 26.41 -1.68
C SER A 18 7.38 25.21 -0.82
N TYR A 19 7.51 24.02 -1.43
CA TYR A 19 7.85 22.76 -0.75
C TYR A 19 9.04 22.07 -1.43
N THR A 20 10.03 22.86 -1.84
CA THR A 20 11.30 22.34 -2.38
C THR A 20 11.97 21.43 -1.36
N GLY A 21 12.36 20.22 -1.77
CA GLY A 21 12.95 19.20 -0.89
C GLY A 21 11.97 18.25 -0.20
N VAL A 22 10.70 18.63 -0.02
CA VAL A 22 9.68 17.77 0.62
C VAL A 22 9.44 16.48 -0.14
N GLY A 23 9.60 16.49 -1.47
CA GLY A 23 9.51 15.28 -2.28
C GLY A 23 10.57 14.24 -1.92
N ALA A 24 11.81 14.66 -1.65
CA ALA A 24 12.89 13.76 -1.27
C ALA A 24 12.65 13.14 0.12
N GLU A 25 12.22 13.95 1.08
CA GLU A 25 11.85 13.46 2.42
C GLU A 25 10.63 12.53 2.38
N ALA A 26 9.62 12.87 1.58
CA ALA A 26 8.44 12.04 1.40
C ALA A 26 8.80 10.68 0.77
N MET A 27 9.67 10.66 -0.25
CA MET A 27 10.16 9.42 -0.85
C MET A 27 11.01 8.60 0.13
N LYS A 28 11.88 9.25 0.91
CA LYS A 28 12.67 8.58 1.95
C LYS A 28 11.75 7.90 2.97
N ARG A 29 10.71 8.60 3.40
CA ARG A 29 9.68 8.07 4.31
C ARG A 29 8.92 6.90 3.69
N LEU A 30 8.47 7.02 2.44
CA LEU A 30 7.78 5.93 1.74
C LEU A 30 8.68 4.70 1.64
N ASN A 31 9.93 4.87 1.22
CA ASN A 31 10.92 3.79 1.13
C ASN A 31 11.18 3.15 2.51
N GLY A 32 11.25 3.96 3.57
CA GLY A 32 11.33 3.46 4.95
C GLY A 32 10.14 2.58 5.34
N ILE A 33 8.92 3.07 5.14
CA ILE A 33 7.67 2.35 5.48
C ILE A 33 7.56 1.02 4.74
N ILE A 34 7.93 1.00 3.45
CA ILE A 34 7.84 -0.20 2.61
C ILE A 34 9.04 -1.14 2.76
N GLY A 35 10.04 -0.78 3.58
CA GLY A 35 11.23 -1.61 3.82
C GLY A 35 12.24 -1.60 2.68
N MET A 36 12.14 -0.65 1.73
CA MET A 36 13.10 -0.45 0.63
C MET A 36 14.03 0.76 0.86
N GLY A 37 14.06 1.29 2.07
CA GLY A 37 14.97 2.38 2.47
C GLY A 37 16.41 1.90 2.58
N ARG A 38 17.37 2.83 2.50
CA ARG A 38 18.78 2.47 2.71
C ARG A 38 19.01 2.11 4.19
N PRO A 39 19.85 1.11 4.51
CA PRO A 39 20.20 0.80 5.89
C PRO A 39 20.77 2.02 6.61
N GLY A 40 20.24 2.36 7.78
CA GLY A 40 20.68 3.51 8.58
C GLY A 40 20.04 4.85 8.21
N GLU A 41 19.14 4.90 7.22
CA GLU A 41 18.36 6.10 6.94
C GLU A 41 17.24 6.30 7.95
N ASP A 42 17.35 7.34 8.77
CA ASP A 42 16.24 7.76 9.62
C ASP A 42 15.17 8.51 8.83
N TYR A 43 13.92 8.27 9.18
CA TYR A 43 12.76 8.88 8.54
C TYR A 43 11.66 9.11 9.58
N TYR A 44 10.73 10.02 9.25
CA TYR A 44 9.65 10.41 10.15
C TYR A 44 8.63 9.28 10.35
N LYS A 45 8.52 8.76 11.58
CA LYS A 45 7.74 7.56 11.97
C LYS A 45 6.45 7.82 12.75
N GLU A 46 6.11 9.07 13.06
CA GLU A 46 4.93 9.36 13.92
C GLU A 46 3.62 8.83 13.33
N GLU A 47 3.48 8.88 12.00
CA GLU A 47 2.30 8.37 11.30
C GLU A 47 2.18 6.84 11.40
N GLU A 48 3.29 6.10 11.37
CA GLU A 48 3.26 4.64 11.54
C GLU A 48 2.62 4.27 12.87
N LYS A 49 2.99 4.97 13.94
CA LYS A 49 2.41 4.78 15.27
C LYS A 49 0.94 5.17 15.31
N LYS A 50 0.57 6.31 14.70
CA LYS A 50 -0.81 6.79 14.65
C LYS A 50 -1.75 5.80 13.92
N TYR A 51 -1.27 5.20 12.84
CA TYR A 51 -2.05 4.25 12.03
C TYR A 51 -1.82 2.78 12.41
N GLY A 52 -0.99 2.52 13.42
CA GLY A 52 -0.71 1.17 13.92
C GLY A 52 0.07 0.27 12.95
N MET A 53 0.81 0.87 12.01
CA MET A 53 1.72 0.14 11.12
C MET A 53 2.84 -0.52 11.94
N GLY A 54 3.25 -1.73 11.55
CA GLY A 54 4.28 -2.51 12.23
C GLY A 54 3.81 -3.28 13.47
N LYS A 55 2.86 -2.73 14.25
CA LYS A 55 2.37 -3.39 15.49
C LYS A 55 1.06 -4.16 15.31
N VAL A 56 0.09 -3.56 14.63
CA VAL A 56 -1.24 -4.18 14.39
C VAL A 56 -1.34 -4.71 12.96
N ARG A 57 -0.58 -4.12 12.04
CA ARG A 57 -0.52 -4.52 10.63
C ARG A 57 0.94 -4.47 10.20
N THR A 58 1.57 -5.63 10.04
CA THR A 58 2.92 -5.68 9.48
C THR A 58 2.85 -5.42 7.98
N SER A 59 3.75 -4.59 7.47
CA SER A 59 3.87 -4.30 6.04
C SER A 59 4.12 -5.60 5.25
N GLU A 60 4.90 -6.52 5.83
CA GLU A 60 5.17 -7.84 5.26
C GLU A 60 3.90 -8.65 4.98
N LYS A 61 2.93 -8.65 5.91
CA LYS A 61 1.68 -9.39 5.71
C LYS A 61 0.88 -8.81 4.54
N PHE A 62 0.86 -7.49 4.43
CA PHE A 62 0.24 -6.80 3.31
C PHE A 62 0.93 -7.18 2.00
N PHE A 63 2.25 -7.07 1.93
CA PHE A 63 3.02 -7.40 0.73
C PHE A 63 2.83 -8.84 0.28
N LYS A 64 2.89 -9.81 1.20
CA LYS A 64 2.58 -11.22 0.89
C LYS A 64 1.16 -11.42 0.39
N THR A 65 0.17 -10.79 1.03
CA THR A 65 -1.25 -10.96 0.63
C THR A 65 -1.49 -10.50 -0.80
N PHE A 66 -0.84 -9.42 -1.23
CA PHE A 66 -1.04 -8.81 -2.54
C PHE A 66 0.04 -9.15 -3.58
N GLY A 67 0.97 -10.06 -3.25
CA GLY A 67 2.00 -10.50 -4.19
C GLY A 67 3.04 -9.42 -4.51
N ILE A 68 3.41 -8.60 -3.53
CA ILE A 68 4.47 -7.60 -3.65
C ILE A 68 5.74 -8.20 -3.05
N HIS A 69 6.82 -8.24 -3.83
CA HIS A 69 8.11 -8.81 -3.43
C HIS A 69 9.14 -7.68 -3.32
N THR A 70 9.35 -7.18 -2.10
CA THR A 70 10.28 -6.08 -1.82
C THR A 70 11.73 -6.45 -2.11
N ASP A 71 12.13 -7.70 -1.87
CA ASP A 71 13.51 -8.15 -2.03
C ASP A 71 13.99 -8.17 -3.49
N THR A 72 13.07 -8.45 -4.42
CA THR A 72 13.35 -8.50 -5.86
C THR A 72 12.82 -7.28 -6.59
N GLU A 73 12.20 -6.33 -5.89
CA GLU A 73 11.53 -5.16 -6.46
C GLU A 73 10.50 -5.53 -7.55
N THR A 74 9.78 -6.65 -7.34
CA THR A 74 8.77 -7.15 -8.30
C THR A 74 7.38 -7.24 -7.68
N VAL A 75 6.37 -7.30 -8.55
CA VAL A 75 4.98 -7.57 -8.18
C VAL A 75 4.41 -8.70 -9.03
N GLU A 76 3.55 -9.52 -8.45
CA GLU A 76 2.71 -10.45 -9.19
C GLU A 76 1.78 -9.64 -10.10
N GLN A 77 1.72 -10.01 -11.39
CA GLN A 77 0.90 -9.29 -12.35
C GLN A 77 -0.58 -9.69 -12.22
N ASN A 78 -1.45 -8.94 -12.90
CA ASN A 78 -2.88 -9.24 -12.98
C ASN A 78 -3.64 -9.18 -11.63
N LEU A 79 -3.14 -8.42 -10.64
CA LEU A 79 -3.81 -8.22 -9.35
C LEU A 79 -5.25 -7.71 -9.50
N CYS A 80 -5.53 -6.93 -10.54
CA CYS A 80 -6.88 -6.45 -10.85
C CYS A 80 -7.92 -7.56 -11.03
N ARG A 81 -7.51 -8.78 -11.38
CA ARG A 81 -8.40 -9.95 -11.47
C ARG A 81 -8.81 -10.49 -10.11
N PHE A 82 -7.95 -10.34 -9.11
CA PHE A 82 -8.26 -10.70 -7.73
C PHE A 82 -9.15 -9.63 -7.07
N VAL A 83 -8.89 -8.35 -7.36
CA VAL A 83 -9.67 -7.23 -6.83
C VAL A 83 -11.13 -7.32 -7.29
N GLY A 84 -12.07 -7.36 -6.33
CA GLY A 84 -13.50 -7.47 -6.60
C GLY A 84 -14.13 -8.64 -5.86
N ARG A 85 -14.92 -9.46 -6.57
CA ARG A 85 -15.60 -10.62 -5.98
C ARG A 85 -14.63 -11.63 -5.34
N PRO A 86 -13.48 -11.97 -5.95
CA PRO A 86 -12.54 -12.93 -5.35
C PRO A 86 -11.97 -12.41 -4.02
N MET A 87 -11.47 -11.17 -3.99
CA MET A 87 -10.98 -10.53 -2.78
C MET A 87 -12.06 -10.44 -1.69
N LEU A 88 -13.30 -10.12 -2.07
CA LEU A 88 -14.41 -10.06 -1.11
C LEU A 88 -14.73 -11.43 -0.50
N ALA A 89 -14.72 -12.49 -1.32
CA ALA A 89 -14.94 -13.86 -0.83
C ALA A 89 -13.85 -14.28 0.16
N GLU A 90 -12.61 -13.86 -0.08
CA GLU A 90 -11.47 -14.17 0.78
C GLU A 90 -11.51 -13.39 2.12
N PHE A 91 -11.87 -12.10 2.07
CA PHE A 91 -11.74 -11.20 3.22
C PHE A 91 -13.01 -11.04 4.05
N LYS A 92 -14.21 -11.20 3.46
CA LYS A 92 -15.49 -11.07 4.19
C LYS A 92 -15.60 -12.04 5.39
N PRO A 93 -15.18 -13.32 5.31
CA PRO A 93 -15.20 -14.23 6.46
C PRO A 93 -14.24 -13.82 7.59
N LYS A 94 -13.26 -12.96 7.27
CA LYS A 94 -12.17 -12.55 8.17
C LYS A 94 -12.40 -11.15 8.74
N LEU A 95 -13.63 -10.65 8.68
CA LEU A 95 -14.01 -9.40 9.35
C LEU A 95 -13.96 -9.59 10.87
N ARG A 96 -13.46 -8.57 11.57
CA ARG A 96 -13.41 -8.57 13.04
C ARG A 96 -14.81 -8.41 13.60
N SER A 97 -15.12 -9.14 14.67
CA SER A 97 -16.39 -9.03 15.39
C SER A 97 -16.62 -7.63 15.97
N ASN A 98 -15.54 -6.91 16.31
CA ASN A 98 -15.57 -5.56 16.83
C ASN A 98 -15.83 -4.47 15.76
N ARG A 99 -16.12 -4.85 14.50
CA ARG A 99 -16.40 -3.94 13.39
C ARG A 99 -15.24 -3.01 13.00
N MET A 100 -14.02 -3.27 13.49
CA MET A 100 -12.82 -2.49 13.17
C MET A 100 -12.09 -2.99 11.91
N GLY A 101 -12.86 -3.44 10.91
CA GLY A 101 -12.36 -3.89 9.61
C GLY A 101 -11.91 -5.35 9.56
N ILE A 102 -10.95 -5.63 8.68
CA ILE A 102 -10.44 -6.97 8.37
C ILE A 102 -9.37 -7.38 9.39
N ASP A 103 -9.43 -8.64 9.79
CA ASP A 103 -8.44 -9.31 10.63
C ASP A 103 -7.33 -9.92 9.75
N TYR A 104 -6.23 -9.19 9.57
CA TYR A 104 -5.13 -9.62 8.69
C TYR A 104 -4.39 -10.86 9.23
N ASP A 105 -4.45 -11.12 10.53
CA ASP A 105 -3.84 -12.31 11.13
C ASP A 105 -4.54 -13.60 10.68
N LYS A 106 -5.84 -13.49 10.33
CA LYS A 106 -6.63 -14.61 9.80
C LYS A 106 -6.49 -14.81 8.29
N ILE A 107 -5.87 -13.88 7.57
CA ILE A 107 -5.67 -14.00 6.12
C ILE A 107 -4.45 -14.88 5.88
N THR A 108 -4.65 -16.08 5.33
CA THR A 108 -3.53 -16.94 4.86
C THR A 108 -3.29 -16.85 3.37
N TYR A 109 -4.19 -16.16 2.65
CA TYR A 109 -4.10 -15.96 1.21
C TYR A 109 -2.83 -15.20 0.81
N VAL A 110 -2.21 -15.68 -0.26
CA VAL A 110 -1.07 -15.06 -0.94
C VAL A 110 -1.46 -14.98 -2.40
N PHE A 111 -1.54 -13.76 -2.95
CA PHE A 111 -1.80 -13.58 -4.37
C PHE A 111 -0.59 -14.07 -5.18
N VAL A 112 -0.85 -14.91 -6.17
CA VAL A 112 0.12 -15.38 -7.16
C VAL A 112 -0.55 -15.20 -8.52
N ASP A 113 0.19 -14.67 -9.50
CA ASP A 113 -0.39 -14.44 -10.82
C ASP A 113 -0.82 -15.78 -11.45
N PRO A 114 -2.12 -15.98 -11.73
CA PRO A 114 -2.63 -17.22 -12.32
C PRO A 114 -2.14 -17.48 -13.75
N LEU A 115 -1.52 -16.50 -14.40
CA LEU A 115 -0.95 -16.64 -15.74
C LEU A 115 0.57 -16.89 -15.75
N LYS A 116 1.22 -16.86 -14.59
CA LYS A 116 2.68 -16.99 -14.44
C LYS A 116 3.23 -18.28 -15.09
N ASP A 117 2.54 -19.40 -14.92
CA ASP A 117 2.97 -20.70 -15.45
C ASP A 117 2.71 -20.87 -16.96
N LYS A 118 1.73 -20.13 -17.52
CA LYS A 118 1.42 -20.20 -18.95
C LYS A 118 2.48 -19.52 -19.80
N ASN A 119 3.15 -18.51 -19.26
CA ASN A 119 4.25 -17.81 -19.95
C ASN A 119 5.58 -18.55 -19.84
N LYS A 120 5.77 -19.45 -18.86
CA LYS A 120 6.97 -20.28 -18.73
C LYS A 120 7.04 -21.45 -19.73
N ARG A 121 5.92 -21.81 -20.34
CA ARG A 121 5.77 -22.94 -21.29
C ARG A 121 5.73 -22.51 -22.76
N ARG A 122 5.98 -21.23 -23.06
CA ARG A 122 6.16 -20.69 -24.41
C ARG A 122 7.60 -20.22 -24.56
#